data_AF-A0A0B7AN41-F1
#
_entry.id   AF-A0A0B7AN41-F1
#
_cell.length_a   1.000
_cell.length_b   1.000
_cell.length_c   1.000
_cell.angle_alpha   90.00
_cell.angle_beta   90.00
_cell.angle_gamma   90.00
#
_symmetry.space_group_name_H-M   'P 1'
#
loop_
_entity.id
_entity.type
_entity.pdbx_description
1 polymer ?
#
loop_
_entity_poly.entity_id
_entity_poly.type
_entity_poly.pdbx_seq_one_letter_code
_entity_poly.pdbx_strand_id
1 'polypeptide(L)'
;MAFAIRKATTNLVRRMHLRPVKLVKFTFDPYMREVASIRDVASTLHIPDILETNQGTVLKFDIKSDRTEPRIDVEFNDGHKLVFETANLSHLEILDYLYEFVDEKDPKKKEAPELVTKSSKVMGKKGKKK
;
A
#
# COMPACT_ATOMS: atom_id res chain seq x y z
N MET A 1 -24.79 0.60 -12.02
CA MET A 1 -23.73 0.01 -11.17
C MET A 1 -22.44 0.84 -11.11
N ALA A 2 -22.06 1.58 -12.15
CA ALA A 2 -20.81 2.36 -12.19
C ALA A 2 -20.61 3.39 -11.05
N PHE A 3 -21.68 4.02 -10.56
CA PHE A 3 -21.58 5.01 -9.48
C PHE A 3 -21.17 4.40 -8.13
N ALA A 4 -21.68 3.22 -7.80
CA ALA A 4 -21.35 2.53 -6.55
C ALA A 4 -19.89 2.07 -6.53
N ILE A 5 -19.42 1.50 -7.64
CA ILE A 5 -18.02 1.08 -7.81
C ILE A 5 -17.09 2.27 -7.67
N ARG A 6 -17.36 3.38 -8.38
CA ARG A 6 -16.54 4.60 -8.28
C ARG A 6 -16.47 5.14 -6.85
N LYS A 7 -17.61 5.18 -6.15
CA LYS A 7 -17.67 5.63 -4.74
C LYS A 7 -16.87 4.72 -3.82
N ALA A 8 -16.93 3.40 -4.01
CA ALA A 8 -16.16 2.44 -3.25
C ALA A 8 -14.66 2.62 -3.50
N THR A 9 -14.23 2.69 -4.77
CA THR A 9 -12.83 2.94 -5.14
C THR A 9 -12.31 4.24 -4.54
N THR A 10 -13.07 5.35 -4.64
CA THR A 10 -12.65 6.63 -4.03
C THR A 10 -12.51 6.54 -2.51
N ASN A 11 -13.37 5.81 -1.81
CA ASN A 11 -13.25 5.64 -0.36
C ASN A 11 -11.99 4.83 0.00
N LEU A 12 -11.73 3.75 -0.73
CA LEU A 12 -10.56 2.89 -0.53
C LEU A 12 -9.26 3.67 -0.78
N VAL A 13 -9.18 4.39 -1.90
CA VAL A 13 -8.05 5.27 -2.27
C VAL A 13 -7.72 6.28 -1.17
N ARG A 14 -8.74 6.92 -0.57
CA ARG A 14 -8.53 7.92 0.48
C ARG A 14 -7.99 7.34 1.80
N ARG A 15 -8.21 6.05 2.04
CA ARG A 15 -7.73 5.36 3.26
C ARG A 15 -6.38 4.69 3.04
N MET A 16 -6.11 4.30 1.81
CA MET A 16 -4.92 3.59 1.42
C MET A 16 -3.68 4.49 1.43
N HIS A 17 -2.53 3.93 1.82
CA HIS A 17 -1.25 4.63 1.90
C HIS A 17 -0.10 3.71 1.47
N LEU A 18 0.82 4.16 0.62
CA LEU A 18 1.90 3.32 0.10
C LEU A 18 3.18 3.33 0.93
N ARG A 19 3.11 3.78 2.19
CA ARG A 19 4.28 3.90 3.10
C ARG A 19 5.11 2.61 3.27
N PRO A 20 4.51 1.42 3.44
CA PRO A 20 5.30 0.19 3.60
C PRO A 20 5.77 -0.41 2.26
N VAL A 21 5.34 0.13 1.13
CA VAL A 21 5.60 -0.42 -0.20
C VAL A 21 6.84 0.21 -0.81
N LYS A 22 7.74 -0.63 -1.34
CA LYS A 22 8.98 -0.21 -2.00
C LYS A 22 8.82 -0.20 -3.51
N LEU A 23 8.29 -1.28 -4.07
CA LEU A 23 8.19 -1.47 -5.50
C LEU A 23 6.92 -2.24 -5.84
N VAL A 24 6.21 -1.78 -6.86
CA VAL A 24 5.08 -2.51 -7.45
C VAL A 24 5.41 -2.75 -8.91
N LYS A 25 5.46 -4.02 -9.32
CA LYS A 25 5.67 -4.42 -10.70
C LYS A 25 4.38 -4.98 -11.26
N PHE A 26 3.88 -4.35 -12.31
CA PHE A 26 2.74 -4.84 -13.09
C PHE A 26 3.27 -5.55 -14.32
N THR A 27 2.98 -6.84 -14.44
CA THR A 27 3.31 -7.62 -15.63
C THR A 27 2.02 -8.02 -16.32
N PHE A 28 1.80 -7.60 -17.57
CA PHE A 28 0.58 -7.95 -18.29
C PHE A 28 0.75 -7.89 -19.81
N ASP A 29 -0.16 -8.57 -20.53
CA ASP A 29 -0.28 -8.53 -21.99
C ASP A 29 -1.54 -7.74 -22.40
N PRO A 30 -1.41 -6.59 -23.09
CA PRO A 30 -2.53 -5.70 -23.37
C PRO A 30 -3.59 -6.31 -24.29
N TYR A 31 -3.29 -7.40 -24.99
CA TYR A 31 -4.22 -8.08 -25.88
C TYR A 31 -5.13 -9.09 -25.17
N MET A 32 -4.85 -9.40 -23.90
CA MET A 32 -5.70 -10.26 -23.09
C MET A 32 -6.91 -9.52 -22.53
N ARG A 33 -8.07 -10.19 -22.50
CA ARG A 33 -9.33 -9.59 -22.00
C ARG A 33 -9.32 -9.32 -20.50
N GLU A 34 -8.58 -10.12 -19.75
CA GLU A 34 -8.48 -10.07 -18.28
C GLU A 34 -7.62 -8.90 -17.77
N VAL A 35 -6.99 -8.15 -18.67
CA VAL A 35 -6.08 -7.03 -18.32
C VAL A 35 -6.80 -5.74 -17.98
N ALA A 36 -8.11 -5.67 -18.17
CA ALA A 36 -8.89 -4.50 -17.75
C ALA A 36 -8.73 -4.24 -16.24
N SER A 37 -8.84 -5.27 -15.40
CA SER A 37 -8.72 -5.13 -13.94
C SER A 37 -7.35 -4.60 -13.51
N ILE A 38 -6.25 -5.15 -14.05
CA ILE A 38 -4.89 -4.72 -13.65
C ILE A 38 -4.59 -3.29 -14.10
N ARG A 39 -5.11 -2.87 -15.27
CA ARG A 39 -4.97 -1.50 -15.76
C ARG A 39 -5.74 -0.51 -14.88
N ASP A 40 -6.94 -0.87 -14.45
CA ASP A 40 -7.74 -0.05 -13.53
C ASP A 40 -7.05 0.10 -12.17
N VAL A 41 -6.51 -0.99 -11.62
CA VAL A 41 -5.71 -0.96 -10.37
C VAL A 41 -4.46 -0.09 -10.55
N ALA A 42 -3.72 -0.28 -11.63
CA ALA A 42 -2.54 0.54 -11.94
C ALA A 42 -2.88 2.03 -12.04
N SER A 43 -3.99 2.38 -12.70
CA SER A 43 -4.44 3.77 -12.80
C SER A 43 -4.83 4.35 -11.44
N THR A 44 -5.43 3.53 -10.58
CA THR A 44 -5.83 3.92 -9.22
C THR A 44 -4.60 4.19 -8.34
N LEU A 45 -3.57 3.34 -8.44
CA LEU A 45 -2.32 3.50 -7.70
C LEU A 45 -1.47 4.68 -8.18
N HIS A 46 -1.68 5.13 -9.41
CA HIS A 46 -0.99 6.29 -9.99
C HIS A 46 -1.68 7.63 -9.69
N ILE A 47 -2.73 7.65 -8.87
CA ILE A 47 -3.39 8.88 -8.43
C ILE A 47 -2.44 9.69 -7.52
N PRO A 48 -2.33 11.01 -7.70
CA PRO A 48 -1.44 11.86 -6.91
C PRO A 48 -1.66 11.71 -5.40
N ASP A 49 -2.91 11.65 -4.94
CA ASP A 49 -3.27 11.45 -3.53
C ASP A 49 -2.58 10.23 -2.89
N ILE A 50 -2.39 9.14 -3.64
CA ILE A 50 -1.72 7.93 -3.16
C ILE A 50 -0.21 8.09 -3.27
N LEU A 51 0.29 8.63 -4.38
CA LEU A 51 1.72 8.81 -4.61
C LEU A 51 2.36 9.81 -3.64
N GLU A 52 1.60 10.82 -3.21
CA GLU A 52 2.03 11.78 -2.18
C GLU A 52 2.28 11.10 -0.82
N THR A 53 1.61 9.98 -0.52
CA THR A 53 1.84 9.25 0.74
C THR A 53 3.24 8.62 0.82
N ASN A 54 3.83 8.26 -0.33
CA ASN A 54 5.19 7.72 -0.41
C ASN A 54 5.77 7.89 -1.82
N GLN A 55 6.52 8.99 -2.02
CA GLN A 55 7.23 9.28 -3.26
C GLN A 55 8.37 8.31 -3.56
N GLY A 56 8.81 7.51 -2.58
CA GLY A 56 9.84 6.48 -2.75
C GLY A 56 9.32 5.20 -3.42
N THR A 57 8.01 5.04 -3.58
CA THR A 57 7.42 3.85 -4.18
C THR A 57 7.66 3.81 -5.69
N VAL A 58 8.33 2.77 -6.18
CA VAL A 58 8.59 2.63 -7.61
C VAL A 58 7.50 1.77 -8.27
N LEU A 59 6.73 2.37 -9.19
CA LEU A 59 5.79 1.64 -10.04
C LEU A 59 6.50 1.25 -11.35
N LYS A 60 6.65 -0.05 -11.61
CA LYS A 60 7.23 -0.59 -12.85
C LYS A 60 6.17 -1.31 -13.66
N PHE A 61 6.15 -1.04 -14.96
CA PHE A 61 5.26 -1.70 -15.92
C PHE A 61 6.10 -2.57 -16.87
N ASP A 62 5.81 -3.87 -16.88
CA ASP A 62 6.44 -4.88 -17.72
C ASP A 62 5.39 -5.41 -18.70
N ILE A 63 5.35 -4.81 -19.88
CA ILE A 63 4.36 -5.12 -20.91
C ILE A 63 4.92 -6.23 -21.79
N LYS A 64 4.25 -7.38 -21.81
CA LYS A 64 4.65 -8.55 -22.59
C LYS A 64 3.65 -8.82 -23.73
N SER A 65 4.04 -9.66 -24.68
CA SER A 65 3.18 -10.08 -25.81
C SER A 65 3.10 -11.60 -25.96
N ASP A 66 3.48 -12.32 -24.91
CA ASP A 66 3.62 -13.78 -24.92
C ASP A 66 2.37 -14.51 -24.40
N ARG A 67 1.21 -13.83 -24.36
CA ARG A 67 -0.02 -14.35 -23.72
C ARG A 67 0.22 -14.79 -22.28
N THR A 68 1.08 -14.07 -21.57
CA THR A 68 1.35 -14.33 -20.16
C THR A 68 0.22 -13.81 -19.31
N GLU A 69 -0.18 -14.61 -18.32
CA GLU A 69 -1.18 -14.21 -17.34
C GLU A 69 -0.78 -12.91 -16.61
N PRO A 70 -1.74 -12.03 -16.35
CA PRO A 70 -1.47 -10.76 -15.69
C PRO A 70 -1.13 -10.99 -14.22
N ARG A 71 -0.07 -10.33 -13.77
CA ARG A 71 0.51 -10.51 -12.44
C ARG A 71 0.96 -9.17 -11.85
N ILE A 72 0.70 -8.99 -10.56
CA ILE A 72 1.20 -7.86 -9.77
C ILE A 72 2.16 -8.39 -8.72
N ASP A 73 3.40 -7.92 -8.75
CA ASP A 73 4.39 -8.18 -7.70
C ASP A 73 4.55 -6.93 -6.84
N VAL A 74 4.29 -7.06 -5.54
CA VAL A 74 4.46 -5.99 -4.55
C VAL A 74 5.62 -6.37 -3.63
N GLU A 75 6.63 -5.52 -3.58
CA GLU A 75 7.78 -5.64 -2.67
C GLU A 75 7.66 -4.59 -1.56
N PHE A 76 7.68 -5.05 -0.32
CA PHE A 76 7.61 -4.21 0.87
C PHE A 76 9.02 -3.83 1.35
N ASN A 77 9.12 -2.76 2.15
CA ASN A 77 10.38 -2.34 2.76
C ASN A 77 10.98 -3.41 3.68
N ASP A 78 10.13 -4.24 4.31
CA ASP A 78 10.51 -5.38 5.15
C ASP A 78 11.11 -6.57 4.37
N GLY A 79 11.21 -6.48 3.03
CA GLY A 79 11.71 -7.57 2.16
C GLY A 79 10.67 -8.65 1.84
N HIS A 80 9.47 -8.55 2.41
CA HIS A 80 8.34 -9.39 2.01
C HIS A 80 7.91 -9.10 0.58
N LYS A 81 7.56 -10.15 -0.15
CA LYS A 81 7.01 -10.08 -1.51
C LYS A 81 5.62 -10.67 -1.51
N LEU A 82 4.71 -9.97 -2.17
CA LEU A 82 3.33 -10.39 -2.38
C LEU A 82 3.09 -10.46 -3.87
N VAL A 83 2.46 -11.56 -4.30
CA VAL A 83 2.21 -11.84 -5.71
C VAL A 83 0.71 -12.00 -5.88
N PHE A 84 0.13 -11.21 -6.75
CA PHE A 84 -1.27 -11.34 -7.15
C PHE A 84 -1.33 -11.87 -8.58
N GLU A 85 -2.02 -12.99 -8.77
CA GLU A 85 -2.41 -13.51 -10.07
C GLU A 85 -3.80 -12.95 -10.39
N THR A 86 -3.89 -12.05 -11.37
CA THR A 86 -5.10 -11.21 -11.55
C THR A 86 -6.04 -11.71 -12.63
N ALA A 87 -5.84 -12.93 -13.15
CA ALA A 87 -6.66 -13.52 -14.21
C ALA A 87 -8.16 -13.56 -13.84
N ASN A 88 -8.46 -13.92 -12.59
CA ASN A 88 -9.84 -14.11 -12.10
C ASN A 88 -10.24 -13.11 -11.01
N LEU A 89 -9.42 -12.09 -10.73
CA LEU A 89 -9.68 -11.12 -9.66
C LEU A 89 -10.28 -9.83 -10.21
N SER A 90 -11.29 -9.31 -9.53
CA SER A 90 -11.82 -7.99 -9.83
C SER A 90 -10.89 -6.90 -9.29
N HIS A 91 -10.94 -5.71 -9.90
CA HIS A 91 -10.14 -4.56 -9.48
C HIS A 91 -10.39 -4.15 -8.02
N LEU A 92 -11.63 -4.32 -7.51
CA LEU A 92 -11.97 -3.99 -6.12
C LEU A 92 -11.34 -4.96 -5.14
N GLU A 93 -11.42 -6.27 -5.42
CA GLU A 93 -10.82 -7.29 -4.57
C GLU A 93 -9.30 -7.10 -4.46
N ILE A 94 -8.63 -6.82 -5.58
CA ILE A 94 -7.19 -6.55 -5.58
C ILE A 94 -6.86 -5.34 -4.70
N LEU A 95 -7.64 -4.27 -4.78
CA LEU A 95 -7.43 -3.06 -3.96
C LEU A 95 -7.73 -3.34 -2.47
N ASP A 96 -8.79 -4.09 -2.16
CA ASP A 96 -9.15 -4.43 -0.78
C ASP A 96 -8.07 -5.30 -0.12
N TYR A 97 -7.60 -6.36 -0.80
CA TYR A 97 -6.51 -7.18 -0.30
C TYR A 97 -5.23 -6.36 -0.13
N LEU A 98 -4.89 -5.54 -1.13
CA LEU A 98 -3.69 -4.72 -1.06
C LEU A 98 -3.77 -3.70 0.09
N TYR A 99 -4.95 -3.15 0.37
CA TYR A 99 -5.19 -2.30 1.54
C TYR A 99 -4.99 -3.07 2.85
N GLU A 100 -5.52 -4.28 2.97
CA GLU A 100 -5.36 -5.10 4.19
C GLU A 100 -3.89 -5.41 4.48
N PHE A 101 -3.12 -5.83 3.46
CA PHE A 101 -1.68 -6.11 3.61
C PHE A 101 -0.86 -4.85 3.91
N VAL A 102 -1.28 -3.70 3.38
CA VAL A 102 -0.66 -2.42 3.67
C VAL A 102 -0.95 -1.99 5.11
N ASP A 103 -2.19 -2.13 5.60
CA ASP A 103 -2.56 -1.78 6.98
C ASP A 103 -1.88 -2.69 8.00
N GLU A 104 -1.76 -3.98 7.70
CA GLU A 104 -1.03 -4.93 8.55
C GLU A 104 0.46 -4.58 8.66
N LYS A 105 1.06 -4.09 7.57
CA LYS A 105 2.49 -3.77 7.49
C LYS A 105 2.81 -2.31 7.73
N ASP A 106 1.82 -1.46 8.01
CA ASP A 106 2.12 -0.05 8.25
C ASP A 106 2.98 0.08 9.53
N PRO A 107 4.14 0.74 9.45
CA PRO A 107 5.05 0.84 10.58
C PRO A 107 4.43 1.56 11.79
N LYS A 108 3.32 2.29 11.65
CA LYS A 108 2.58 2.87 12.79
C LYS A 108 1.95 1.83 13.72
N LYS A 109 1.82 0.56 13.30
CA LYS A 109 1.30 -0.53 14.15
C LYS A 109 2.42 -1.32 14.84
N LYS A 110 3.64 -1.31 14.28
CA LYS A 110 4.84 -1.88 14.93
C LYS A 110 5.51 -0.90 15.89
N GLU A 111 5.30 0.40 15.72
CA GLU A 111 5.60 1.40 16.74
C GLU A 111 4.35 1.66 17.59
N ALA A 112 4.03 0.72 18.49
CA ALA A 112 3.50 1.17 19.76
C ALA A 112 4.50 2.21 20.27
N PRO A 113 4.09 3.47 20.53
CA PRO A 113 5.00 4.45 21.05
C PRO A 113 5.48 3.93 22.41
N GLU A 114 6.75 3.58 22.52
CA GLU A 114 7.43 3.58 23.82
C GLU A 114 7.43 5.04 24.30
N LEU A 115 6.31 5.44 24.89
CA LEU A 115 6.16 6.61 25.71
C LEU A 115 7.04 6.40 26.95
N VAL A 116 8.35 6.64 26.83
CA VAL A 116 9.16 7.03 27.99
C VAL A 116 8.72 8.45 28.35
N THR A 117 7.61 8.52 29.07
CA THR A 117 7.13 9.75 29.69
C THR A 117 8.23 10.26 30.63
N LYS A 118 8.77 11.45 30.36
CA LYS A 118 9.65 12.21 31.28
C LYS A 118 8.86 12.75 32.49
N SER A 119 7.95 11.95 33.03
CA SER A 119 7.15 12.25 34.21
C SER A 119 7.30 11.13 35.24
N SER A 120 8.53 10.93 35.72
CA SER A 120 8.79 10.10 36.90
C SER A 120 10.18 10.33 37.50
N LYS A 121 10.58 11.58 37.75
CA LYS A 121 11.51 11.88 38.88
C LYS A 121 11.54 13.36 39.28
N VAL A 122 10.45 13.85 39.87
CA VAL A 122 10.54 14.96 40.84
C VAL A 122 9.99 14.46 42.18
N MET A 123 10.82 13.73 42.93
CA MET A 123 10.79 13.78 44.39
C MET A 123 12.11 13.22 44.96
N GLY A 124 12.96 14.09 45.49
CA GLY A 124 14.20 13.68 46.15
C GLY A 124 15.18 14.82 46.45
N LYS A 125 14.95 15.49 47.59
CA LYS A 125 15.88 16.37 48.35
C LYS A 125 16.09 17.82 47.93
N LYS A 126 15.14 18.62 48.43
CA LYS A 126 15.31 19.84 49.23
C LYS A 126 16.65 19.89 50.01
N GLY A 127 17.42 20.96 49.79
CA GLY A 127 18.18 21.71 50.81
C GLY A 127 19.64 21.32 51.12
N LYS A 128 20.59 22.23 50.85
CA LYS A 128 21.37 22.93 51.89
C LYS A 128 22.20 24.09 51.33
N LYS A 129 22.05 25.26 51.95
CA LYS A 129 22.96 26.42 51.94
C LYS A 129 24.41 25.99 52.28
N LYS A 130 25.39 26.56 51.60
CA LYS A 130 26.40 27.45 52.21
C LYS A 130 27.14 28.21 51.12
#